data_AF-A0A937TV76-F1
#
_entry.id   AF-A0A937TV76-F1
#
_cell.length_a   1.000
_cell.length_b   1.000
_cell.length_c   1.000
_cell.angle_alpha   90.00
_cell.angle_beta   90.00
_cell.angle_gamma   90.00
#
_symmetry.space_group_name_H-M   'P 1'
#
loop_
_entity.id
_entity.type
_entity.pdbx_description
1 polymer ?
#
loop_
_entity_poly.entity_id
_entity_poly.type
_entity_poly.pdbx_seq_one_letter_code
_entity_poly.pdbx_strand_id
1 'polypeptide(L)'
;MWRRTLMMSLAAVVLVGVLGLGQALAQPRPGDGPPGDRPEGDRRGSHSPEEMRARMEEFRARMAERQREQLGATEEEMKILQPRIEKVQQLQRQARGGGGGFTGFGGGGRGPGGGDSSRQPEGTPERERSEVELKTEALRSLLADENANASSIKAALDALRAARKRVEDELVIARRDLRDVCTARQEGQFVLQGILD
;
A
#
# COMPACT_ATOMS: atom_id res chain seq x y z
N MET A 1 -58.34 42.00 -16.51
CA MET A 1 -57.80 40.92 -17.36
C MET A 1 -56.86 40.10 -16.48
N TRP A 2 -57.36 38.99 -15.91
CA TRP A 2 -57.10 37.59 -16.33
C TRP A 2 -55.75 37.07 -15.83
N ARG A 3 -55.58 35.91 -15.17
CA ARG A 3 -56.43 34.82 -14.65
C ARG A 3 -55.44 33.90 -13.86
N ARG A 4 -55.70 33.53 -12.60
CA ARG A 4 -56.14 32.18 -12.14
C ARG A 4 -55.24 31.04 -12.64
N THR A 5 -54.58 30.26 -11.79
CA THR A 5 -55.15 29.18 -10.93
C THR A 5 -54.17 28.78 -9.81
N LEU A 6 -54.56 28.74 -8.52
CA LEU A 6 -55.21 27.61 -7.80
C LEU A 6 -54.32 26.34 -7.73
N MET A 7 -54.19 25.57 -6.64
CA MET A 7 -54.64 25.59 -5.24
C MET A 7 -54.12 24.27 -4.61
N MET A 8 -53.75 24.30 -3.32
CA MET A 8 -53.85 23.24 -2.29
C MET A 8 -53.12 21.89 -2.52
N SER A 9 -52.45 21.27 -1.55
CA SER A 9 -52.90 20.85 -0.20
C SER A 9 -51.66 20.20 0.47
N LEU A 10 -51.44 20.06 1.78
CA LEU A 10 -52.16 20.36 3.01
C LEU A 10 -51.10 20.26 4.12
N ALA A 11 -51.07 21.20 5.05
CA ALA A 11 -50.31 21.11 6.30
C ALA A 11 -51.27 21.25 7.50
N ALA A 12 -50.85 20.69 8.64
CA ALA A 12 -51.42 20.78 9.99
C ALA A 12 -52.59 19.81 10.29
N VAL A 13 -52.48 19.03 11.38
CA VAL A 13 -53.10 19.26 12.72
C VAL A 13 -52.83 17.94 13.51
N VAL A 14 -52.47 17.81 14.79
CA VAL A 14 -52.41 18.71 15.96
C VAL A 14 -51.55 18.08 17.08
N LEU A 15 -50.93 18.96 17.88
CA LEU A 15 -50.25 18.77 19.17
C LEU A 15 -51.14 18.14 20.25
N VAL A 16 -50.60 17.23 21.09
CA VAL A 16 -50.64 17.15 22.58
C VAL A 16 -49.70 15.97 22.93
N GLY A 17 -48.69 15.98 23.81
CA GLY A 17 -48.39 16.73 25.02
C GLY A 17 -48.00 15.70 26.11
N VAL A 18 -47.04 16.06 26.97
CA VAL A 18 -46.60 15.37 28.22
C VAL A 18 -45.32 14.52 28.13
N LEU A 19 -44.21 15.18 28.51
CA LEU A 19 -43.06 14.59 29.19
C LEU A 19 -43.50 14.05 30.56
N GLY A 20 -43.20 12.78 30.84
CA GLY A 20 -43.39 12.17 32.15
C GLY A 20 -42.54 10.90 32.28
N LEU A 21 -41.49 11.00 33.08
CA LEU A 21 -40.52 9.96 33.41
C LEU A 21 -41.21 8.70 33.96
N GLY A 22 -40.97 7.55 33.33
CA GLY A 22 -41.40 6.24 33.82
C GLY A 22 -40.63 5.15 33.11
N GLN A 23 -39.71 4.52 33.83
CA GLN A 23 -38.79 3.52 33.31
C GLN A 23 -39.51 2.24 32.87
N ALA A 24 -38.99 1.64 31.79
CA ALA A 24 -39.01 0.20 31.45
C ALA A 24 -39.33 -0.06 29.96
N LEU A 25 -38.48 0.44 29.06
CA LEU A 25 -38.21 -0.28 27.82
C LEU A 25 -36.81 -0.87 27.96
N ALA A 26 -36.78 -2.09 28.48
CA ALA A 26 -35.60 -2.93 28.47
C ALA A 26 -35.12 -3.06 27.02
N GLN A 27 -34.02 -2.38 26.69
CA GLN A 27 -33.26 -2.74 25.50
C GLN A 27 -32.71 -4.14 25.76
N PRO A 28 -32.99 -5.15 24.90
CA PRO A 28 -32.42 -6.46 25.08
C PRO A 28 -30.90 -6.35 24.99
N ARG A 29 -30.24 -6.61 26.12
CA ARG A 29 -28.80 -6.79 26.18
C ARG A 29 -28.43 -7.92 25.21
N PRO A 30 -27.48 -7.73 24.29
CA PRO A 30 -26.92 -8.84 23.54
C PRO A 30 -26.05 -9.64 24.52
N GLY A 31 -26.62 -10.63 25.20
CA GLY A 31 -25.85 -11.30 26.25
C GLY A 31 -26.42 -12.54 26.91
N ASP A 32 -27.73 -12.78 26.93
CA ASP A 32 -28.27 -13.87 27.76
C ASP A 32 -29.30 -14.71 27.01
N GLY A 33 -28.81 -15.76 26.35
CA GLY A 33 -29.62 -16.87 25.84
C GLY A 33 -28.99 -18.19 26.31
N PRO A 34 -29.79 -19.24 26.60
CA PRO A 34 -29.30 -20.53 27.07
C PRO A 34 -28.28 -21.14 26.08
N PRO A 35 -27.27 -21.91 26.55
CA PRO A 35 -26.26 -22.48 25.68
C PRO A 35 -26.87 -23.62 24.87
N GLY A 36 -27.42 -23.28 23.71
CA GLY A 36 -28.01 -24.21 22.76
C GLY A 36 -27.92 -23.61 21.37
N ASP A 37 -27.19 -24.30 20.50
CA ASP A 37 -27.27 -24.25 19.04
C ASP A 37 -27.23 -22.86 18.39
N ARG A 38 -26.06 -22.23 18.43
CA ARG A 38 -25.68 -21.30 17.36
C ARG A 38 -25.13 -22.17 16.22
N PRO A 39 -25.73 -22.16 15.01
CA PRO A 39 -25.10 -22.80 13.86
C PRO A 39 -23.74 -22.14 13.69
N GLU A 40 -22.71 -22.98 13.75
CA GLU A 40 -21.31 -22.63 13.63
C GLU A 40 -21.08 -22.04 12.25
N GLY A 41 -21.41 -20.76 12.10
CA GLY A 41 -21.21 -20.02 10.88
C GLY A 41 -19.71 -19.96 10.63
N ASP A 42 -19.28 -20.75 9.66
CA ASP A 42 -18.04 -20.69 8.89
C ASP A 42 -17.40 -19.29 8.91
N ARG A 43 -16.65 -19.01 9.97
CA ARG A 43 -15.90 -17.77 10.14
C ARG A 43 -14.43 -18.11 10.31
N ARG A 44 -13.84 -18.61 9.23
CA ARG A 44 -12.47 -18.28 8.77
C ARG A 44 -12.17 -19.11 7.52
N GLY A 45 -12.39 -18.51 6.35
CA GLY A 45 -12.07 -19.09 5.06
C GLY A 45 -10.60 -19.44 4.93
N SER A 46 -10.27 -20.68 5.25
CA SER A 46 -9.14 -21.41 4.69
C SER A 46 -9.45 -21.68 3.22
N HIS A 47 -9.24 -20.71 2.34
CA HIS A 47 -9.20 -20.97 0.91
C HIS A 47 -8.11 -22.02 0.69
N SER A 48 -8.40 -23.09 -0.06
CA SER A 48 -7.36 -24.07 -0.37
C SER A 48 -6.18 -23.34 -1.05
N PRO A 49 -4.93 -23.82 -0.91
CA PRO A 49 -3.78 -23.19 -1.55
C PRO A 49 -3.96 -23.04 -3.07
N GLU A 50 -4.74 -23.94 -3.70
CA GLU A 50 -5.06 -23.92 -5.12
C GLU A 50 -6.11 -22.87 -5.47
N GLU A 51 -7.19 -22.75 -4.68
CA GLU A 51 -8.19 -21.68 -4.83
C GLU A 51 -7.57 -20.30 -4.62
N MET A 52 -6.65 -20.17 -3.68
CA MET A 52 -5.94 -18.91 -3.44
C MET A 52 -5.03 -18.53 -4.62
N ARG A 53 -4.37 -19.50 -5.26
CA ARG A 53 -3.56 -19.29 -6.47
C ARG A 53 -4.44 -18.88 -7.65
N ALA A 54 -5.53 -19.60 -7.90
CA ALA A 54 -6.48 -19.26 -8.97
C ALA A 54 -7.05 -17.85 -8.79
N ARG A 55 -7.43 -17.49 -7.55
CA ARG A 55 -7.91 -16.14 -7.21
C ARG A 55 -6.84 -15.07 -7.41
N MET A 56 -5.56 -15.36 -7.09
CA MET A 56 -4.46 -14.44 -7.34
C MET A 56 -4.20 -14.24 -8.83
N GLU A 57 -4.29 -15.30 -9.63
CA GLU A 57 -4.11 -15.25 -11.07
C GLU A 57 -5.23 -14.44 -11.74
N GLU A 58 -6.48 -14.70 -11.39
CA GLU A 58 -7.62 -13.92 -11.86
C GLU A 58 -7.49 -12.45 -11.44
N PHE A 59 -7.06 -12.19 -10.20
CA PHE A 59 -6.80 -10.82 -9.73
C PHE A 59 -5.71 -10.14 -10.56
N ARG A 60 -4.61 -10.82 -10.87
CA ARG A 60 -3.55 -10.27 -11.74
C ARG A 60 -4.08 -9.97 -13.14
N ALA A 61 -4.86 -10.87 -13.73
CA ALA A 61 -5.43 -10.68 -15.07
C ALA A 61 -6.33 -9.44 -15.11
N ARG A 62 -7.27 -9.32 -14.16
CA ARG A 62 -8.16 -8.14 -14.05
C ARG A 62 -7.38 -6.85 -13.80
N MET A 63 -6.31 -6.90 -13.00
CA MET A 63 -5.47 -5.73 -12.76
C MET A 63 -4.68 -5.32 -14.00
N ALA A 64 -4.17 -6.28 -14.77
CA ALA A 64 -3.45 -6.02 -16.02
C ALA A 64 -4.38 -5.40 -17.07
N GLU A 65 -5.60 -5.92 -17.22
CA GLU A 65 -6.61 -5.36 -18.13
C GLU A 65 -6.96 -3.92 -17.74
N ARG A 66 -7.26 -3.67 -16.45
CA ARG A 66 -7.53 -2.31 -15.95
C ARG A 66 -6.35 -1.37 -16.13
N GLN A 67 -5.12 -1.85 -16.01
CA GLN A 67 -3.93 -1.04 -16.22
C GLN A 67 -3.77 -0.68 -17.71
N ARG A 68 -4.02 -1.63 -18.61
CA ARG A 68 -4.00 -1.40 -20.07
C ARG A 68 -5.07 -0.40 -20.49
N GLU A 69 -6.31 -0.54 -19.99
CA GLU A 69 -7.39 0.41 -20.27
C GLU A 69 -7.09 1.82 -19.74
N GLN A 70 -6.56 1.93 -18.52
CA GLN A 70 -6.20 3.22 -17.91
C GLN A 70 -5.06 3.92 -18.66
N LEU A 71 -4.05 3.17 -19.09
CA LEU A 71 -2.92 3.70 -19.85
C LEU A 71 -3.26 3.92 -21.33
N GLY A 72 -4.32 3.29 -21.84
CA GLY A 72 -4.63 3.25 -23.27
C GLY A 72 -3.50 2.64 -24.10
N ALA A 73 -2.66 1.80 -23.49
CA ALA A 73 -1.45 1.26 -24.12
C ALA A 73 -1.74 -0.06 -24.85
N THR A 74 -1.25 -0.16 -26.08
CA THR A 74 -1.20 -1.40 -26.86
C THR A 74 -0.20 -2.40 -26.25
N GLU A 75 -0.25 -3.67 -26.67
CA GLU A 75 0.72 -4.68 -26.19
C GLU A 75 2.15 -4.33 -26.58
N GLU A 76 2.34 -3.77 -27.77
CA GLU A 76 3.65 -3.37 -28.26
C GLU A 76 4.20 -2.16 -27.48
N GLU A 77 3.35 -1.19 -27.14
CA GLU A 77 3.75 -0.09 -26.25
C GLU A 77 4.06 -0.59 -24.84
N MET A 78 3.28 -1.53 -24.30
CA MET A 78 3.56 -2.11 -22.99
C MET A 78 4.89 -2.88 -22.96
N LYS A 79 5.28 -3.56 -24.05
CA LYS A 79 6.61 -4.20 -24.14
C LYS A 79 7.76 -3.19 -24.06
N ILE A 80 7.55 -1.95 -24.52
CA ILE A 80 8.53 -0.85 -24.44
C ILE A 80 8.51 -0.18 -23.07
N LEU A 81 7.32 0.07 -22.52
CA LEU A 81 7.12 0.77 -21.26
C LEU A 81 7.52 -0.07 -20.05
N GLN A 82 7.19 -1.37 -20.05
CA GLN A 82 7.40 -2.28 -18.92
C GLN A 82 8.84 -2.25 -18.35
N PRO A 83 9.91 -2.44 -19.15
CA PRO A 83 11.27 -2.43 -18.60
C PRO A 83 11.67 -1.06 -18.00
N ARG A 84 11.14 0.03 -18.54
CA ARG A 84 11.41 1.39 -18.02
C ARG A 84 10.67 1.65 -16.71
N ILE A 85 9.41 1.23 -16.63
CA ILE A 85 8.61 1.27 -15.40
C ILE A 85 9.30 0.46 -14.31
N GLU A 86 9.73 -0.77 -14.62
CA GLU A 86 10.43 -1.65 -13.68
C GLU A 86 11.72 -1.02 -13.17
N LYS A 87 12.53 -0.42 -14.06
CA LYS A 87 13.76 0.29 -13.68
C LYS A 87 13.47 1.47 -12.74
N VAL A 88 12.47 2.30 -13.03
CA VAL A 88 12.07 3.41 -12.15
C VAL A 88 11.63 2.88 -10.80
N GLN A 89 10.73 1.89 -10.76
CA GLN A 89 10.25 1.31 -9.51
C GLN A 89 11.37 0.64 -8.70
N GLN A 90 12.30 -0.04 -9.36
CA GLN A 90 13.48 -0.63 -8.73
C GLN A 90 14.35 0.46 -8.09
N LEU A 91 14.69 1.51 -8.81
CA LEU A 91 15.49 2.63 -8.30
C LEU A 91 14.76 3.38 -7.17
N GLN A 92 13.44 3.56 -7.25
CA GLN A 92 12.66 4.12 -6.16
C GLN A 92 12.71 3.28 -4.88
N ARG A 93 12.70 1.94 -5.00
CA ARG A 93 12.90 1.05 -3.84
C ARG A 93 14.29 1.19 -3.26
N GLN A 94 15.32 1.23 -4.11
CA GLN A 94 16.71 1.40 -3.70
C GLN A 94 16.96 2.76 -3.02
N ALA A 95 16.39 3.85 -3.56
CA ALA A 95 16.51 5.20 -3.02
C ALA A 95 15.91 5.32 -1.62
N ARG A 96 14.77 4.64 -1.39
CA ARG A 96 14.14 4.56 -0.05
C ARG A 96 14.98 3.75 0.95
N GLY A 97 16.04 3.06 0.52
CA GLY A 97 16.92 2.26 1.39
C GLY A 97 16.18 1.13 2.13
N GLY A 98 14.99 0.77 1.65
CA GLY A 98 14.09 -0.15 2.30
C GLY A 98 14.30 -1.56 1.77
N GLY A 99 15.13 -2.32 2.47
CA GLY A 99 15.11 -3.76 2.35
C GLY A 99 13.71 -4.28 2.66
N GLY A 100 13.20 -5.15 1.77
CA GLY A 100 11.81 -5.59 1.72
C GLY A 100 11.19 -5.88 3.09
N GLY A 101 10.04 -5.27 3.33
CA GLY A 101 9.28 -5.44 4.55
C GLY A 101 8.15 -4.43 4.64
N PHE A 102 7.17 -4.55 3.74
CA PHE A 102 5.76 -4.37 4.04
C PHE A 102 5.45 -3.56 5.31
N THR A 103 5.70 -2.25 5.30
CA THR A 103 5.40 -1.39 6.44
C THR A 103 3.95 -0.89 6.40
N GLY A 104 3.03 -1.65 5.78
CA GLY A 104 1.75 -1.11 5.34
C GLY A 104 0.53 -2.03 5.31
N PHE A 105 0.58 -3.30 5.72
CA PHE A 105 -0.65 -4.10 5.73
C PHE A 105 -0.70 -5.14 6.85
N GLY A 106 -1.08 -4.70 8.05
CA GLY A 106 -1.58 -5.61 9.08
C GLY A 106 -0.65 -5.78 10.27
N GLY A 107 -1.04 -5.12 11.36
CA GLY A 107 -1.14 -5.77 12.66
C GLY A 107 0.12 -6.35 13.28
N GLY A 108 0.70 -5.58 14.20
CA GLY A 108 1.29 -6.14 15.42
C GLY A 108 2.81 -6.30 15.38
N GLY A 109 3.49 -5.52 16.23
CA GLY A 109 4.87 -5.83 16.62
C GLY A 109 5.86 -4.68 16.49
N ARG A 110 5.61 -3.56 17.17
CA ARG A 110 6.73 -2.75 17.66
C ARG A 110 7.31 -3.45 18.88
N GLY A 111 8.46 -4.10 18.72
CA GLY A 111 9.31 -4.54 19.81
C GLY A 111 10.66 -3.81 19.72
N PRO A 112 11.22 -3.28 20.82
CA PRO A 112 12.54 -2.68 20.83
C PRO A 112 13.58 -3.79 20.94
N GLY A 113 14.24 -4.14 19.84
CA GLY A 113 15.28 -5.15 19.84
C GLY A 113 15.77 -5.41 18.42
N GLY A 114 17.08 -5.26 18.23
CA GLY A 114 17.76 -5.59 16.98
C GLY A 114 17.44 -7.03 16.56
N GLY A 115 16.58 -7.16 15.56
CA GLY A 115 16.29 -8.42 14.91
C GLY A 115 17.10 -8.50 13.64
N ASP A 116 18.09 -9.37 13.66
CA ASP A 116 18.75 -9.97 12.50
C ASP A 116 17.80 -10.04 11.29
N SER A 117 18.17 -9.32 10.21
CA SER A 117 17.40 -9.25 8.96
C SER A 117 17.46 -10.57 8.16
N SER A 118 18.05 -11.63 8.73
CA SER A 118 18.21 -12.94 8.09
C SER A 118 17.00 -13.88 8.21
N ARG A 119 15.97 -13.57 9.01
CA ARG A 119 14.74 -14.39 9.04
C ARG A 119 13.75 -13.93 7.98
N GLN A 120 14.16 -14.13 6.73
CA GLN A 120 13.27 -14.11 5.59
C GLN A 120 12.35 -15.36 5.69
N PRO A 121 11.01 -15.23 5.49
CA PRO A 121 10.12 -16.38 5.50
C PRO A 121 10.61 -17.45 4.52
N GLU A 122 10.70 -18.70 4.99
CA GLU A 122 11.11 -19.85 4.21
C GLU A 122 10.30 -19.89 2.89
N GLY A 123 10.98 -19.78 1.75
CA GLY A 123 10.36 -19.77 0.42
C GLY A 123 10.23 -18.40 -0.28
N THR A 124 10.78 -17.31 0.29
CA THR A 124 10.97 -16.07 -0.51
C THR A 124 12.34 -16.10 -1.22
N PRO A 125 12.39 -15.87 -2.54
CA PRO A 125 13.67 -15.86 -3.26
C PRO A 125 14.57 -14.78 -2.67
N GLU A 126 15.84 -15.14 -2.44
CA GLU A 126 16.87 -14.22 -1.96
C GLU A 126 16.97 -13.05 -2.94
N ARG A 127 16.47 -11.89 -2.54
CA ARG A 127 16.55 -10.70 -3.37
C ARG A 127 17.98 -10.19 -3.30
N GLU A 128 18.56 -9.86 -4.45
CA GLU A 128 19.86 -9.20 -4.49
C GLU A 128 19.80 -7.90 -3.68
N ARG A 129 20.72 -7.76 -2.71
CA ARG A 129 20.81 -6.56 -1.87
C ARG A 129 21.35 -5.40 -2.69
N SER A 130 20.71 -4.23 -2.57
CA SER A 130 21.19 -3.04 -3.26
C SER A 130 22.46 -2.48 -2.59
N GLU A 131 23.24 -1.68 -3.33
CA GLU A 131 24.42 -1.03 -2.75
C GLU A 131 24.05 -0.16 -1.53
N VAL A 132 22.94 0.56 -1.60
CA VAL A 132 22.42 1.37 -0.49
C VAL A 132 22.13 0.50 0.74
N GLU A 133 21.58 -0.70 0.57
CA GLU A 133 21.33 -1.64 1.66
C GLU A 133 22.63 -2.13 2.28
N LEU A 134 23.59 -2.56 1.46
CA LEU A 134 24.90 -3.02 1.92
C LEU A 134 25.64 -1.92 2.71
N LYS A 135 25.65 -0.68 2.22
CA LYS A 135 26.27 0.46 2.92
C LYS A 135 25.50 0.85 4.18
N THR A 136 24.18 0.69 4.18
CA THR A 136 23.36 0.92 5.38
C THR A 136 23.69 -0.10 6.46
N GLU A 137 23.81 -1.38 6.10
CA GLU A 137 24.20 -2.45 7.02
C GLU A 137 25.61 -2.24 7.57
N ALA A 138 26.57 -1.91 6.71
CA ALA A 138 27.95 -1.62 7.12
C ALA A 138 28.02 -0.46 8.14
N LEU A 139 27.27 0.62 7.91
CA LEU A 139 27.19 1.73 8.87
C LEU A 139 26.53 1.29 10.18
N ARG A 140 25.44 0.50 10.12
CA ARG A 140 24.79 -0.04 11.33
C ARG A 140 25.73 -0.92 12.15
N SER A 141 26.49 -1.80 11.51
CA SER A 141 27.49 -2.65 12.18
C SER A 141 28.58 -1.84 12.86
N LEU A 142 29.11 -0.80 12.19
CA LEU A 142 30.10 0.10 12.79
C LEU A 142 29.55 0.89 13.98
N LEU A 143 28.29 1.32 13.92
CA LEU A 143 27.65 2.03 15.02
C LEU A 143 27.33 1.11 16.21
N ALA A 144 27.23 -0.21 15.99
CA ALA A 144 27.02 -1.19 17.04
C ALA A 144 28.34 -1.64 17.71
N ASP A 145 29.49 -1.41 17.08
CA ASP A 145 30.80 -1.67 17.66
C ASP A 145 31.27 -0.48 18.50
N GLU A 146 31.32 -0.65 19.82
CA GLU A 146 31.77 0.39 20.77
C GLU A 146 33.24 0.81 20.55
N ASN A 147 34.03 -0.01 19.86
CA ASN A 147 35.44 0.28 19.55
C ASN A 147 35.62 0.93 18.17
N ALA A 148 34.55 1.13 17.40
CA ALA A 148 34.64 1.78 16.10
C ALA A 148 35.13 3.22 16.25
N ASN A 149 36.23 3.55 15.56
CA ASN A 149 36.78 4.89 15.60
C ASN A 149 35.99 5.87 14.70
N ALA A 150 36.07 7.16 15.01
CA ALA A 150 35.34 8.20 14.28
C ALA A 150 35.65 8.24 12.77
N SER A 151 36.85 7.83 12.36
CA SER A 151 37.26 7.82 10.96
C SER A 151 36.51 6.75 10.16
N SER A 152 36.36 5.53 10.69
CA SER A 152 35.62 4.45 10.02
C SER A 152 34.13 4.77 9.90
N ILE A 153 33.52 5.34 10.95
CA ILE A 153 32.13 5.79 10.93
C ILE A 153 31.92 6.88 9.87
N LYS A 154 32.82 7.87 9.80
CA LYS A 154 32.77 8.94 8.78
C LYS A 154 32.87 8.38 7.36
N ALA A 155 33.81 7.47 7.13
CA ALA A 155 33.96 6.83 5.82
C ALA A 155 32.71 6.04 5.40
N ALA A 156 32.08 5.30 6.32
CA ALA A 156 30.84 4.58 6.05
C ALA A 156 29.65 5.50 5.78
N LEU A 157 29.54 6.62 6.50
CA LEU A 157 28.55 7.67 6.24
C LEU A 157 28.70 8.25 4.83
N ASP A 158 29.91 8.62 4.45
CA ASP A 158 30.18 9.20 3.13
C ASP A 158 29.92 8.19 2.01
N ALA A 159 30.27 6.91 2.23
CA ALA A 159 29.94 5.83 1.30
C ALA A 159 28.42 5.64 1.13
N LEU A 160 27.64 5.65 2.22
CA LEU A 160 26.18 5.54 2.16
C LEU A 160 25.55 6.74 1.44
N ARG A 161 26.02 7.96 1.72
CA ARG A 161 25.55 9.17 1.05
C ARG A 161 25.83 9.12 -0.45
N ALA A 162 27.04 8.72 -0.83
CA ALA A 162 27.41 8.57 -2.24
C ALA A 162 26.55 7.51 -2.96
N ALA A 163 26.29 6.37 -2.31
CA ALA A 163 25.42 5.33 -2.86
C ALA A 163 23.99 5.83 -3.08
N ARG A 164 23.41 6.56 -2.11
CA ARG A 164 22.07 7.17 -2.26
C ARG A 164 22.02 8.16 -3.40
N LYS A 165 23.01 9.06 -3.47
CA LYS A 165 23.10 10.06 -4.55
C LYS A 165 23.16 9.40 -5.92
N ARG A 166 23.95 8.33 -6.08
CA ARG A 166 24.01 7.58 -7.36
C ARG A 166 22.64 7.05 -7.77
N VAL A 167 21.90 6.45 -6.84
CA VAL A 167 20.56 5.93 -7.11
C VAL A 167 19.58 7.06 -7.46
N GLU A 168 19.68 8.21 -6.79
CA GLU A 168 18.88 9.40 -7.11
C GLU A 168 19.19 9.91 -8.53
N ASP A 169 20.47 10.03 -8.89
CA ASP A 169 20.91 10.45 -10.22
C ASP A 169 20.42 9.47 -11.31
N GLU A 170 20.54 8.16 -11.07
CA GLU A 170 19.99 7.12 -11.96
C GLU A 170 18.46 7.19 -12.06
N LEU A 171 17.76 7.49 -10.97
CA LEU A 171 16.31 7.60 -10.95
C LEU A 171 15.83 8.79 -11.79
N VAL A 172 16.54 9.92 -11.77
CA VAL A 172 16.25 11.07 -12.64
C VAL A 172 16.36 10.66 -14.11
N ILE A 173 17.43 9.96 -14.48
CA ILE A 173 17.64 9.48 -15.85
C ILE A 173 16.52 8.50 -16.25
N ALA A 174 16.23 7.51 -15.41
CA ALA A 174 15.21 6.51 -15.69
C ALA A 174 13.80 7.11 -15.85
N ARG A 175 13.47 8.16 -15.06
CA ARG A 175 12.22 8.89 -15.22
C ARG A 175 12.16 9.67 -16.54
N ARG A 176 13.24 10.34 -16.92
CA ARG A 176 13.33 11.01 -18.23
C ARG A 176 13.12 10.01 -19.36
N ASP A 177 13.86 8.91 -19.32
CA ASP A 177 13.79 7.86 -20.33
C ASP A 177 12.38 7.23 -20.39
N LEU A 178 11.67 7.08 -19.27
CA LEU A 178 10.28 6.66 -19.28
C LEU A 178 9.37 7.72 -19.94
N ARG A 179 9.57 9.00 -19.62
CA ARG A 179 8.79 10.12 -20.18
C ARG A 179 8.92 10.22 -21.70
N ASP A 180 10.12 10.00 -22.23
CA ASP A 180 10.43 10.08 -23.67
C ASP A 180 9.64 9.07 -24.53
N VAL A 181 9.11 8.01 -23.92
CA VAL A 181 8.30 6.99 -24.61
C VAL A 181 6.82 7.00 -24.20
N CYS A 182 6.41 7.92 -23.32
CA CYS A 182 5.03 8.06 -22.88
C CYS A 182 4.25 9.01 -23.77
N THR A 183 2.96 8.73 -23.94
CA THR A 183 1.98 9.77 -24.32
C THR A 183 1.63 10.64 -23.12
N ALA A 184 1.11 11.84 -23.36
CA ALA A 184 0.68 12.76 -22.28
C ALA A 184 -0.35 12.11 -21.31
N ARG A 185 -1.21 11.22 -21.81
CA ARG A 185 -2.15 10.48 -20.96
C ARG A 185 -1.43 9.50 -20.03
N GLN A 186 -0.48 8.74 -20.57
CA GLN A 186 0.31 7.76 -19.79
C GLN A 186 1.17 8.46 -18.75
N GLU A 187 1.82 9.57 -19.12
CA GLU A 187 2.60 10.39 -18.21
C GLU A 187 1.73 10.88 -17.04
N GLY A 188 0.53 11.42 -17.32
CA GLY A 188 -0.41 11.84 -16.28
C GLY A 188 -0.80 10.70 -15.32
N GLN A 189 -1.02 9.48 -15.84
CA GLN A 189 -1.28 8.32 -15.00
C GLN A 189 -0.07 7.94 -14.14
N PHE A 190 1.14 7.98 -14.69
CA PHE A 190 2.36 7.67 -13.95
C PHE A 190 2.70 8.72 -12.89
N VAL A 191 2.36 9.99 -13.12
CA VAL A 191 2.46 11.05 -12.11
C VAL A 191 1.49 10.78 -10.95
N LEU A 192 0.23 10.44 -11.24
CA LEU A 192 -0.75 10.08 -10.20
C LEU A 192 -0.33 8.85 -9.39
N GLN A 193 0.39 7.92 -10.01
CA GLN A 193 0.94 6.72 -9.36
C GLN A 193 2.26 6.98 -8.62
N GLY A 194 2.85 8.18 -8.77
CA GLY A 194 4.15 8.54 -8.18
C GLY A 194 5.36 7.85 -8.82
N ILE A 195 5.21 7.32 -10.04
CA ILE A 195 6.30 6.74 -10.84
C ILE A 195 7.11 7.88 -11.48
N LEU A 196 6.41 8.79 -12.15
CA LEU A 196 6.93 10.05 -12.68
C LEU A 196 6.60 11.22 -11.74
N ASP A 197 7.29 12.33 -11.97
CA ASP A 197 7.14 13.63 -11.30
C ASP A 197 6.49 14.70 -12.21
#